data_AF-A0A1G0IN49-F1
#
_entry.id   AF-A0A1G0IN49-F1
#
_cell.length_a   1.000
_cell.length_b   1.000
_cell.length_c   1.000
_cell.angle_alpha   90.00
_cell.angle_beta   90.00
_cell.angle_gamma   90.00
#
_symmetry.space_group_name_H-M   'P 1'
#
loop_
_entity.id
_entity.type
_entity.pdbx_description
1 polymer ?
#
loop_
_entity_poly.entity_id
_entity_poly.type
_entity_poly.pdbx_seq_one_letter_code
_entity_poly.pdbx_strand_id
1 'polypeptide(L)'
;MHATWSKRGHQPLVPVTGKRKSVKIFGCVNIHTGKFIYKRDVVFNANTYLTFLEKISKQYHHKKIFYIQDNASYTRSVSFLGVAEYVLF
;
A
#
# COMPACT_ATOMS: atom_id res chain seq x y z
N MET A 1 -7.56 -25.10 -0.69
CA MET A 1 -6.14 -24.89 -0.32
C MET A 1 -5.31 -25.10 -1.58
N HIS A 2 -4.80 -24.03 -2.21
CA HIS A 2 -3.97 -24.17 -3.41
C HIS A 2 -2.51 -24.33 -2.98
N ALA A 3 -1.95 -25.53 -3.13
CA ALA A 3 -0.55 -25.78 -2.82
C ALA A 3 0.33 -25.35 -4.02
N THR A 4 1.19 -24.36 -3.82
CA THR A 4 2.16 -23.86 -4.83
C THR A 4 3.48 -24.64 -4.80
N TRP A 5 3.58 -25.68 -3.97
CA TRP A 5 4.79 -26.47 -3.83
C TRP A 5 4.99 -27.38 -5.04
N SER A 6 6.22 -27.37 -5.57
CA SER A 6 6.66 -28.26 -6.63
C SER A 6 7.92 -29.00 -6.18
N LYS A 7 8.17 -30.17 -6.78
CA LYS A 7 9.38 -30.95 -6.50
C LYS A 7 10.61 -30.14 -6.91
N ARG A 8 11.70 -30.23 -6.13
CA ARG A 8 12.99 -29.64 -6.48
C ARG A 8 13.41 -30.13 -7.87
N GLY A 9 13.85 -29.21 -8.74
CA GLY A 9 14.22 -29.50 -10.13
C GLY A 9 13.05 -29.67 -11.11
N HIS A 10 11.79 -29.57 -10.65
CA HIS A 10 10.62 -29.71 -11.50
C HIS A 10 9.80 -28.42 -11.46
N GLN A 11 10.19 -27.45 -12.28
CA GLN A 11 9.47 -26.18 -12.35
C GLN A 11 8.07 -26.43 -12.94
N PRO A 12 7.00 -26.13 -12.20
CA PRO A 12 5.65 -26.29 -12.72
C PRO A 12 5.43 -25.26 -13.82
N LEU A 13 4.87 -25.71 -14.95
CA LEU A 13 4.37 -24.79 -15.95
C LEU A 13 3.18 -24.04 -15.33
N VAL A 14 3.34 -22.74 -15.10
CA VAL A 14 2.26 -21.87 -14.66
C VAL A 14 1.65 -21.25 -15.92
N PRO A 15 0.52 -21.77 -16.44
CA PRO A 15 -0.10 -21.22 -17.64
C PRO A 15 -0.59 -19.80 -17.33
N VAL A 16 0.06 -18.81 -17.94
CA VAL A 16 -0.38 -17.43 -17.88
C VAL A 16 -1.35 -17.17 -19.03
N THR A 17 -2.52 -16.62 -18.74
CA THR A 17 -3.55 -16.32 -19.75
C THR A 17 -3.19 -15.13 -20.66
N GLY A 18 -2.03 -14.50 -20.48
CA GLY A 18 -1.62 -13.27 -21.14
C GLY A 18 -2.42 -12.01 -20.74
N LYS A 19 -3.53 -12.18 -20.01
CA LYS A 19 -4.42 -11.09 -19.60
C LYS A 19 -3.92 -10.47 -18.30
N ARG A 20 -3.41 -9.24 -18.36
CA ARG A 20 -3.03 -8.46 -17.17
C ARG A 20 -4.27 -7.87 -16.51
N LYS A 21 -4.90 -8.64 -15.62
CA LYS A 21 -5.90 -8.11 -14.67
C LYS A 21 -5.19 -7.70 -13.39
N SER A 22 -5.11 -6.41 -13.12
CA SER A 22 -4.54 -5.87 -11.89
C SER A 22 -5.56 -4.99 -11.17
N VAL A 23 -5.61 -5.10 -9.85
CA VAL A 23 -6.30 -4.14 -8.98
C VAL A 23 -5.23 -3.31 -8.29
N LYS A 24 -5.37 -1.97 -8.31
CA LYS A 24 -4.47 -1.07 -7.58
C LYS A 24 -5.06 -0.77 -6.21
N ILE A 25 -4.23 -0.94 -5.18
CA ILE A 25 -4.63 -0.82 -3.79
C ILE A 25 -3.59 0.01 -3.05
N PHE A 26 -4.03 1.08 -2.39
CA PHE A 26 -3.28 1.68 -1.30
C PHE A 26 -3.64 0.97 -0.01
N GLY A 27 -2.64 0.63 0.81
CA GLY A 27 -2.82 -0.09 2.06
C GLY A 27 -1.91 0.48 3.15
N CYS A 28 -2.41 0.47 4.39
CA CYS A 28 -1.66 0.77 5.59
C CYS A 28 -2.09 -0.21 6.68
N VAL A 29 -1.15 -0.63 7.51
CA VAL A 29 -1.40 -1.51 8.65
C VAL A 29 -0.89 -0.84 9.91
N ASN A 30 -1.70 -0.88 10.97
CA ASN A 30 -1.23 -0.55 12.30
C ASN A 30 -0.39 -1.70 12.84
N ILE A 31 0.88 -1.44 13.15
CA ILE A 31 1.83 -2.47 13.58
C ILE A 31 1.42 -3.14 14.90
N HIS A 32 0.81 -2.39 15.83
CA HIS A 32 0.44 -2.91 17.14
C HIS A 32 -0.87 -3.70 17.13
N THR A 33 -1.88 -3.22 16.38
CA THR A 33 -3.23 -3.81 16.40
C THR A 33 -3.53 -4.70 15.21
N GLY A 34 -2.67 -4.70 14.19
CA GLY A 34 -2.94 -5.37 12.92
C GLY A 34 -4.08 -4.74 12.10
N LYS A 35 -4.64 -3.61 12.54
CA LYS A 35 -5.73 -2.94 11.82
C LYS A 35 -5.27 -2.54 10.42
N PHE A 36 -5.91 -3.12 9.40
CA PHE A 36 -5.63 -2.83 8.00
C PHE A 36 -6.63 -1.84 7.42
N ILE A 37 -6.12 -0.77 6.80
CA ILE A 37 -6.89 0.25 6.10
C ILE A 37 -6.45 0.25 4.66
N TYR A 38 -7.40 0.13 3.74
CA TYR A 38 -7.10 0.14 2.32
C TYR A 38 -8.06 1.01 1.51
N LYS A 39 -7.62 1.37 0.31
CA LYS A 39 -8.42 2.04 -0.71
C LYS A 39 -8.06 1.44 -2.06
N ARG A 40 -9.07 1.07 -2.84
CA ARG A 40 -8.90 0.68 -4.24
C ARG A 40 -9.01 1.90 -5.12
N ASP A 41 -8.25 1.93 -6.19
CA ASP A 41 -8.33 3.00 -7.17
C ASP A 41 -8.04 2.48 -8.58
N VAL A 42 -8.43 3.26 -9.59
CA VAL A 42 -8.19 2.91 -11.00
C VAL A 42 -6.78 3.30 -11.43
N VAL A 43 -6.21 4.34 -10.82
CA VAL A 43 -4.88 4.88 -11.10
C VAL A 43 -4.05 5.03 -9.83
N PHE A 44 -2.72 5.00 -9.98
CA PHE A 44 -1.77 5.16 -8.87
C PHE A 44 -0.95 6.43 -9.13
N ASN A 45 -1.33 7.52 -8.48
CA ASN A 45 -0.73 8.84 -8.66
C ASN A 45 -0.85 9.66 -7.37
N ALA A 46 -0.30 10.87 -7.37
CA ALA A 46 -0.31 11.75 -6.22
C ALA A 46 -1.71 12.06 -5.69
N ASN A 47 -2.69 12.36 -6.55
CA ASN A 47 -4.06 12.70 -6.12
C ASN A 47 -4.78 11.51 -5.46
N THR A 48 -4.66 10.32 -6.06
CA THR A 48 -5.25 9.09 -5.50
C THR A 48 -4.56 8.69 -4.19
N TYR A 49 -3.28 9.03 -4.04
CA TYR A 49 -2.54 8.86 -2.79
C TYR A 49 -2.96 9.87 -1.71
N LEU A 50 -3.10 11.15 -2.04
CA LEU A 50 -3.58 12.20 -1.13
C LEU A 50 -4.93 11.86 -0.51
N THR A 51 -5.89 11.44 -1.34
CA THR A 51 -7.22 11.02 -0.86
C THR A 51 -7.17 9.77 0.03
N PHE A 52 -6.16 8.90 -0.14
CA PHE A 52 -5.90 7.81 0.79
C PHE A 52 -5.33 8.31 2.12
N LEU A 53 -4.40 9.27 2.10
CA LEU A 53 -3.86 9.90 3.30
C LEU A 53 -4.93 10.67 4.08
N GLU A 54 -5.87 11.35 3.43
CA GLU A 54 -7.02 11.97 4.08
C GLU A 54 -7.88 10.95 4.84
N LYS A 55 -8.08 9.76 4.26
CA LYS A 55 -8.79 8.66 4.92
C LYS A 55 -8.05 8.20 6.18
N ILE A 56 -6.71 8.10 6.12
CA ILE A 56 -5.88 7.76 7.28
C ILE A 56 -5.96 8.86 8.35
N SER A 57 -5.84 10.12 7.95
CA SER A 57 -5.90 11.29 8.84
C SER A 57 -7.22 11.33 9.61
N LYS A 58 -8.36 11.11 8.93
CA LYS A 58 -9.68 11.01 9.58
C LYS A 58 -9.75 9.83 10.57
N GLN A 59 -9.13 8.69 10.23
CA GLN A 59 -9.15 7.49 11.07
C GLN A 59 -8.31 7.63 12.34
N TYR A 60 -7.22 8.40 12.30
CA TYR A 60 -6.32 8.65 13.43
C TYR A 60 -6.40 10.09 13.93
N HIS A 61 -7.53 10.75 13.68
CA HIS A 61 -7.78 12.11 14.12
C HIS A 61 -7.54 12.24 15.64
N HIS A 62 -6.88 13.32 16.06
CA HIS A 62 -6.40 13.56 17.44
C HIS A 62 -5.30 12.64 17.98
N LYS A 63 -4.69 11.78 17.16
CA LYS A 63 -3.55 10.95 17.57
C LYS A 63 -2.29 11.36 16.81
N LYS A 64 -1.16 11.47 17.52
CA LYS A 64 0.14 11.49 16.86
C LYS A 64 0.41 10.09 16.31
N ILE A 65 0.74 10.01 15.02
CA ILE A 65 1.10 8.76 14.35
C ILE A 65 2.48 8.90 13.73
N PHE A 66 3.26 7.83 13.80
CA PHE A 66 4.42 7.64 12.93
C PHE A 66 3.93 6.91 11.69
N TYR A 67 4.11 7.53 10.53
CA TYR A 67 3.71 6.97 9.25
C TYR A 67 4.95 6.61 8.45
N ILE A 68 5.16 5.30 8.27
CA ILE A 68 6.32 4.76 7.56
C ILE A 68 5.86 4.40 6.14
N GLN A 69 6.53 4.97 5.14
CA GLN A 69 6.26 4.74 3.73
C GLN A 69 7.58 4.54 2.96
N ASP A 70 7.51 3.95 1.79
CA ASP A 70 8.62 3.86 0.86
C ASP A 70 8.88 5.19 0.13
N ASN A 71 10.06 5.31 -0.49
CA ASN A 71 10.45 6.49 -1.28
C ASN A 71 9.90 6.43 -2.73
N ALA A 72 8.60 6.15 -2.88
CA ALA A 72 7.99 6.07 -4.20
C ALA A 72 7.81 7.46 -4.86
N SER A 73 7.85 7.54 -6.18
CA SER A 73 7.80 8.84 -6.88
C SER A 73 6.51 9.64 -6.62
N TYR A 74 5.38 8.98 -6.41
CA TYR A 74 4.10 9.61 -6.10
C TYR A 74 3.98 10.10 -4.64
N THR A 75 4.91 9.73 -3.76
CA THR A 75 4.97 10.26 -2.38
C THR A 75 5.72 11.60 -2.33
N ARG A 76 6.64 11.84 -3.28
CA ARG A 76 7.49 13.05 -3.32
C ARG A 76 6.78 14.35 -3.69
N SER A 77 5.64 14.28 -4.40
CA SER A 77 4.88 15.47 -4.80
C SER A 77 3.89 15.95 -3.75
N VAL A 78 3.80 15.26 -2.60
CA VAL A 78 2.90 15.65 -1.51
C VAL A 78 3.68 16.53 -0.53
N SER A 79 3.59 17.84 -0.70
CA SER A 79 4.06 18.83 0.28
C SER A 79 3.17 18.74 1.53
N PHE A 80 3.63 18.02 2.55
CA PHE A 80 2.89 17.82 3.80
C PHE A 80 2.91 19.09 4.67
N LEU A 81 1.85 19.89 4.57
CA LEU A 81 1.50 20.83 5.63
C LEU A 81 0.77 20.06 6.74
N GLY A 82 1.52 19.59 7.75
CA GLY A 82 1.04 19.64 9.12
C GLY A 82 0.81 18.36 9.93
N VAL A 83 1.08 17.13 9.47
CA VAL A 83 0.98 15.95 10.36
C VAL A 83 1.99 14.85 9.98
N ALA A 84 2.70 14.35 11.00
CA ALA A 84 3.63 13.21 11.04
C ALA A 84 5.13 13.59 10.86
N GLU A 85 5.89 13.45 11.94
CA GLU A 85 7.34 13.32 11.89
C GLU A 85 7.70 12.06 11.09
N TYR A 86 8.45 12.24 10.01
CA TYR A 86 8.87 11.16 9.12
C TYR A 86 10.18 10.56 9.61
N VAL A 87 10.18 9.25 9.89
CA VAL A 87 11.41 8.46 9.92
C VAL A 87 11.61 7.90 8.50
N LEU A 88 12.63 8.41 7.82
CA LEU A 88 13.15 7.90 6.55
C LEU A 88 14.13 6.76 6.83
N PHE A 89 13.98 5.63 6.13
CA PHE A 89 15.06 4.72 5.80
C PHE A 89 15.07 4.52 4.29
#